data_AF-A0AA39TTT4-F1
#
_entry.id   AF-A0AA39TTT4-F1
#
_cell.length_a   1.000
_cell.length_b   1.000
_cell.length_c   1.000
_cell.angle_alpha   90.00
_cell.angle_beta   90.00
_cell.angle_gamma   90.00
#
_symmetry.space_group_name_H-M   'P 1'
#
loop_
_entity.id
_entity.type
_entity.pdbx_description
1 polymer ?
#
loop_
_entity_poly.entity_id
_entity_poly.type
_entity_poly.pdbx_seq_one_letter_code
_entity_poly.pdbx_strand_id
1 'polypeptide(L)'
;MDDCVEDGILLPEVTSKILSKVIEYCKKHVESPKSDNYATSAVDADIKAWDAEFVKFDRDTLFDLILAANYLNIKSLLDLTCQTVLDLTEDKTLEEMNK
;
A
#
# COMPACT_ATOMS: atom_id res chain seq x y z
N MET A 1 15.78 25.86 0.24
CA MET A 1 15.77 25.76 1.71
C MET A 1 15.19 24.40 2.00
N ASP A 2 16.08 23.44 2.22
CA ASP A 2 15.69 22.12 2.72
C ASP A 2 15.28 22.33 4.16
N ASP A 3 13.98 22.39 4.42
CA ASP A 3 13.42 22.20 5.75
C ASP A 3 13.45 20.69 6.05
N CYS A 4 14.66 20.12 5.97
CA CYS A 4 14.88 18.73 6.28
C CYS A 4 14.80 18.65 7.81
N VAL A 5 13.66 18.19 8.28
CA VAL A 5 13.32 18.02 9.69
C VAL A 5 14.46 17.24 10.38
N GLU A 6 15.41 17.94 11.00
CA GLU A 6 16.57 17.36 11.70
C GLU A 6 16.12 16.57 12.94
N ASP A 7 14.96 16.91 13.50
CA ASP A 7 14.27 16.17 14.56
C ASP A 7 13.21 15.23 13.96
N GLY A 8 13.64 14.03 13.57
CA GLY A 8 12.84 13.03 12.84
C GLY A 8 11.36 12.95 13.22
N ILE A 9 10.51 12.70 12.22
CA ILE A 9 9.05 12.63 12.38
C ILE A 9 8.68 11.53 13.38
N LEU A 10 8.03 11.93 14.48
CA LEU A 10 7.50 10.98 15.46
C LEU A 10 6.24 10.30 14.90
N LEU A 11 6.30 8.97 14.78
CA LEU A 11 5.19 8.13 14.37
C LEU A 11 4.82 7.18 15.53
N PRO A 12 4.23 7.68 16.62
CA PRO A 12 3.96 6.85 17.80
C PRO A 12 3.04 5.66 17.51
N GLU A 13 2.14 5.80 16.54
CA GLU A 13 1.17 4.76 16.14
C GLU A 13 1.66 3.86 14.99
N VAL A 14 2.84 4.13 14.41
CA VAL A 14 3.37 3.33 13.31
C VAL A 14 4.56 2.52 13.82
N THR A 15 4.38 1.21 13.91
CA THR A 15 5.49 0.33 14.29
C THR A 15 6.58 0.31 13.21
N SER A 16 7.83 0.03 13.59
CA SER A 16 8.95 -0.12 12.64
C SER A 16 8.65 -1.14 11.53
N LYS A 17 7.90 -2.21 11.86
CA LYS A 17 7.46 -3.23 10.91
C LYS A 17 6.54 -2.65 9.82
N ILE A 18 5.66 -1.72 10.18
CA ILE A 18 4.72 -1.09 9.25
C ILE A 18 5.45 -0.03 8.43
N LEU A 19 6.27 0.80 9.06
CA LEU A 19 7.10 1.79 8.35
C LEU A 19 8.00 1.12 7.30
N SER A 20 8.61 -0.03 7.63
CA SER A 20 9.41 -0.79 6.67
C SER A 20 8.61 -1.22 5.44
N LYS A 21 7.34 -1.60 5.59
CA LYS A 21 6.45 -1.95 4.47
C LYS A 21 6.08 -0.73 3.64
N VAL A 22 5.81 0.40 4.29
CA VAL A 22 5.54 1.66 3.58
C VAL A 22 6.74 2.04 2.71
N ILE A 23 7.96 1.94 3.26
CA ILE A 23 9.19 2.23 2.52
C ILE A 23 9.37 1.27 1.34
N GLU A 24 9.13 -0.03 1.54
CA GLU A 24 9.19 -1.04 0.48
C GLU A 24 8.22 -0.72 -0.66
N TYR A 25 6.97 -0.40 -0.33
CA TYR A 25 5.95 0.03 -1.29
C TYR A 25 6.40 1.26 -2.10
N CYS A 26 6.89 2.30 -1.40
CA CYS A 26 7.38 3.51 -2.04
C CYS A 26 8.53 3.23 -3.00
N LYS A 27 9.50 2.39 -2.61
CA LYS A 27 10.64 2.02 -3.48
C LYS A 27 10.16 1.35 -4.76
N LYS A 28 9.30 0.33 -4.67
CA LYS A 28 8.76 -0.36 -5.84
C LYS A 28 8.03 0.60 -6.80
N HIS A 29 7.28 1.58 -6.26
CA HIS A 29 6.49 2.52 -7.06
C HIS A 29 7.27 3.72 -7.61
N VAL A 30 8.41 4.06 -7.01
CA VAL A 30 9.30 5.13 -7.49
C VAL A 30 10.33 4.60 -8.48
N GLU A 31 10.86 3.39 -8.26
CA GLU A 31 11.84 2.75 -9.15
C GLU A 31 11.21 2.18 -10.43
N SER A 32 9.88 2.01 -10.44
CA SER A 32 9.18 1.60 -11.66
C SER A 32 9.22 2.75 -12.68
N PRO A 33 9.70 2.49 -13.92
CA PRO A 33 9.86 3.55 -14.92
C PRO A 33 8.50 4.19 -15.22
N LYS A 34 8.32 5.45 -14.82
CA LYS A 34 7.22 6.28 -15.31
C LYS A 34 7.50 6.55 -16.77
N SER A 35 6.90 5.75 -17.63
CA SER A 35 7.10 5.85 -19.06
C SER A 35 6.48 7.16 -19.57
N ASP A 36 7.35 8.08 -19.98
CA ASP A 36 6.95 9.34 -20.64
C ASP A 36 6.32 9.11 -22.03
N ASN A 37 6.29 7.87 -22.53
CA ASN A 37 5.82 7.52 -23.86
C ASN A 37 5.11 6.17 -23.85
N TYR A 38 3.77 6.12 -23.77
CA TYR A 38 2.90 5.03 -24.28
C TYR A 38 3.43 3.57 -24.20
N ALA A 39 4.23 3.26 -23.18
CA ALA A 39 4.90 1.99 -22.98
C ALA A 39 4.65 1.59 -21.54
N THR A 40 4.10 0.44 -21.21
CA THR A 40 3.47 -0.63 -21.99
C THR A 40 2.62 -1.33 -20.94
N SER A 41 1.45 -1.86 -21.30
CA SER A 41 0.55 -2.59 -20.38
C SER A 41 1.23 -3.67 -19.51
N ALA A 42 2.43 -4.12 -19.88
CA ALA A 42 3.26 -5.06 -19.13
C ALA A 42 3.87 -4.49 -17.84
N VAL A 43 4.33 -3.23 -17.80
CA VAL A 43 4.90 -2.63 -16.57
C VAL A 43 3.79 -2.38 -15.55
N ASP A 44 2.65 -1.85 -16.00
CA ASP A 44 1.46 -1.69 -15.16
C ASP A 44 0.94 -3.04 -14.63
N ALA A 45 1.03 -4.11 -15.44
CA ALA A 45 0.66 -5.45 -15.00
C ALA A 45 1.62 -6.00 -13.93
N ASP A 46 2.93 -5.76 -14.06
CA ASP A 46 3.92 -6.17 -13.05
C ASP A 46 3.71 -5.44 -11.71
N ILE A 47 3.44 -4.13 -11.75
CA ILE A 47 3.12 -3.35 -10.54
C ILE A 47 1.85 -3.88 -9.90
N LYS A 48 0.77 -4.09 -10.67
CA LYS A 48 -0.50 -4.62 -10.14
C LYS A 48 -0.35 -6.02 -9.55
N ALA A 49 0.42 -6.89 -10.20
CA ALA A 49 0.69 -8.22 -9.67
C ALA A 49 1.47 -8.15 -8.35
N TRP A 50 2.48 -7.28 -8.29
CA TRP A 50 3.24 -7.04 -7.07
C TRP A 50 2.36 -6.45 -5.97
N ASP A 51 1.49 -5.49 -6.28
CA ASP A 51 0.53 -4.90 -5.33
C ASP A 51 -0.38 -5.96 -4.71
N ALA A 52 -0.92 -6.86 -5.54
CA ALA A 52 -1.77 -7.95 -5.10
C ALA A 52 -1.06 -8.94 -4.17
N GLU A 53 0.24 -9.18 -4.37
CA GLU A 53 1.06 -9.98 -3.45
C GLU A 53 1.44 -9.21 -2.19
N PHE A 54 1.75 -7.92 -2.34
CA PHE A 54 2.20 -7.06 -1.26
C PHE A 54 1.14 -6.94 -0.17
N VAL A 55 -0.14 -6.80 -0.51
CA VAL A 55 -1.23 -6.64 0.47
C VAL A 55 -1.75 -7.93 1.11
N LYS A 56 -1.10 -9.08 0.88
CA LYS A 56 -1.46 -10.36 1.51
C LYS A 56 -0.99 -10.45 2.96
N PHE A 57 -1.47 -9.54 3.78
CA PHE A 57 -1.25 -9.56 5.23
C PHE A 57 -2.53 -9.94 5.98
N ASP A 58 -2.37 -10.23 7.27
CA ASP A 58 -3.51 -10.33 8.18
C ASP A 58 -4.24 -8.99 8.32
N ARG A 59 -5.50 -9.02 8.79
CA ARG A 59 -6.34 -7.82 8.89
C ARG A 59 -5.72 -6.74 9.77
N ASP A 60 -5.09 -7.10 10.88
CA ASP A 60 -4.51 -6.13 11.80
C ASP A 60 -3.36 -5.37 11.12
N THR A 61 -2.47 -6.09 10.43
CA THR A 61 -1.39 -5.49 9.64
C THR A 61 -1.93 -4.59 8.51
N LEU A 62 -3.05 -4.96 7.85
CA LEU A 62 -3.68 -4.12 6.84
C LEU A 62 -4.25 -2.82 7.42
N PHE A 63 -4.92 -2.88 8.58
CA PHE A 63 -5.43 -1.68 9.25
C PHE A 63 -4.30 -0.74 9.69
N ASP A 64 -3.22 -1.29 10.27
CA ASP A 64 -2.05 -0.49 10.61
C ASP A 64 -1.43 0.18 9.37
N LEU A 65 -1.42 -0.53 8.22
CA LEU A 65 -0.91 0.00 6.97
C LEU A 65 -1.81 1.10 6.38
N ILE A 66 -3.14 0.99 6.52
CA ILE A 66 -4.11 2.03 6.18
C ILE A 66 -3.86 3.29 7.01
N LEU A 67 -3.70 3.15 8.33
CA LEU A 67 -3.44 4.27 9.23
C LEU A 67 -2.11 4.96 8.90
N ALA A 68 -1.05 4.18 8.67
CA ALA A 68 0.25 4.71 8.28
C ALA A 68 0.20 5.43 6.92
N ALA A 69 -0.48 4.85 5.93
CA ALA A 69 -0.65 5.46 4.61
C ALA A 69 -1.44 6.78 4.68
N ASN A 70 -2.49 6.83 5.49
CA ASN A 70 -3.27 8.05 5.74
C ASN A 70 -2.42 9.12 6.45
N TYR A 71 -1.67 8.74 7.49
CA TYR A 71 -0.81 9.67 8.22
C TYR A 71 0.31 10.26 7.35
N LEU A 72 0.95 9.42 6.54
CA LEU A 72 2.03 9.82 5.63
C LEU A 72 1.52 10.40 4.30
N ASN A 73 0.20 10.50 4.13
CA ASN A 73 -0.48 11.01 2.95
C ASN A 73 -0.08 10.31 1.63
N ILE A 74 0.04 8.98 1.67
CA ILE A 74 0.37 8.14 0.51
C ILE A 74 -0.92 7.58 -0.09
N LYS A 75 -1.56 8.39 -0.96
CA LYS A 75 -2.88 8.07 -1.52
C LYS A 75 -2.94 6.70 -2.20
N SER A 76 -1.93 6.33 -3.02
CA SER A 76 -1.97 5.07 -3.76
C SER A 76 -1.94 3.84 -2.85
N LEU A 77 -1.17 3.90 -1.76
CA LEU A 77 -1.13 2.84 -0.75
C LEU A 77 -2.43 2.77 0.04
N LEU A 78 -3.00 3.94 0.38
CA LEU A 78 -4.29 4.01 1.06
C LEU A 78 -5.41 3.42 0.21
N ASP A 79 -5.48 3.77 -1.08
CA ASP A 79 -6.49 3.24 -1.99
C ASP A 79 -6.34 1.71 -2.14
N LEU A 80 -5.11 1.23 -2.35
CA LEU A 80 -4.81 -0.21 -2.51
C LEU A 80 -5.23 -1.03 -1.29
N THR A 81 -4.89 -0.56 -0.10
CA THR A 81 -5.21 -1.26 1.16
C THR A 81 -6.71 -1.20 1.47
N CYS A 82 -7.38 -0.07 1.21
CA CYS A 82 -8.85 0.04 1.32
C CYS A 82 -9.55 -0.93 0.36
N GLN A 83 -9.12 -1.00 -0.90
CA GLN A 83 -9.70 -1.92 -1.87
C GLN A 83 -9.54 -3.38 -1.43
N THR A 84 -8.36 -3.75 -0.93
CA THR A 84 -8.11 -5.11 -0.42
C THR A 84 -9.07 -5.49 0.71
N VAL A 85 -9.37 -4.56 1.64
CA VAL A 85 -10.32 -4.80 2.73
C VAL A 85 -11.76 -4.94 2.21
N LEU A 86 -12.13 -4.18 1.18
CA LEU A 86 -13.43 -4.31 0.52
C LEU A 86 -13.57 -5.69 -0.14
N ASP A 87 -12.58 -6.11 -0.93
CA ASP A 87 -12.58 -7.40 -1.64
C ASP A 87 -12.70 -8.58 -0.63
N LEU A 88 -11.94 -8.54 0.47
CA LEU A 88 -12.02 -9.54 1.54
C LEU A 88 -13.38 -9.61 2.25
N THR A 89 -14.16 -8.52 2.19
CA THR A 89 -15.51 -8.45 2.77
C THR A 89 -16.55 -9.02 1.80
N GLU A 90 -16.40 -8.74 0.51
CA GLU A 90 -17.24 -9.29 -0.55
C GLU A 90 -17.08 -10.81 -0.68
N ASP A 91 -15.85 -11.32 -0.67
CA ASP A 91 -15.57 -12.76 -0.76
C ASP A 91 -16.24 -13.56 0.37
N LYS A 92 -16.17 -13.06 1.61
CA LYS A 92 -16.81 -13.71 2.78
C LYS A 92 -18.33 -13.72 2.66
N THR A 93 -18.91 -12.65 2.14
CA THR A 93 -20.36 -12.55 1.92
C THR A 93 -20.82 -13.57 0.88
N LEU A 94 -20.05 -13.75 -0.19
CA LEU A 94 -20.33 -14.75 -1.23
C LEU A 94 -20.18 -16.19 -0.73
N GLU A 95 -19.18 -16.48 0.11
CA GLU A 95 -19.02 -17.81 0.73
C GLU A 95 -20.17 -18.16 1.69
N GLU A 96 -20.70 -17.18 2.44
CA GLU A 96 -21.85 -17.38 3.33
C GLU A 96 -23.16 -17.61 2.57
N MET A 97 -23.35 -16.95 1.41
CA MET A 97 -24.53 -17.12 0.57
C MET A 97 -24.56 -18.44 -0.22
N ASN A 98 -23.39 -19.04 -0.48
CA ASN A 98 -23.26 -20.31 -1.20
C ASN A 98 -23.19 -21.54 -0.27
N LYS A 99 -23.38 -21.36 1.03
CA LYS A 99 -23.45 -22.42 2.05
C LYS A 99 -24.89 -22.70 2.48
#